data_AF-A0A3R7CVB8-F1
#
_entry.id   AF-A0A3R7CVB8-F1
#
_cell.length_a   1.000
_cell.length_b   1.000
_cell.length_c   1.000
_cell.angle_alpha   90.00
_cell.angle_beta   90.00
_cell.angle_gamma   90.00
#
_symmetry.space_group_name_H-M   'P 1'
#
loop_
_entity.id
_entity.type
_entity.pdbx_description
1 polymer ?
#
loop_
_entity_poly.entity_id
_entity_poly.type
_entity_poly.pdbx_seq_one_letter_code
_entity_poly.pdbx_strand_id
1 'polypeptide(L)'
;MRNKIFIPLLLVVMAIGAIIAGVSFTNNSIDEQLPSKAFPEIGAPTTVINITLGAGMALPVIPDKIMVYKVKKPEVTAEKVTALAETLGLIGDVSEDANRCIVKHDSLELEVLKASGRLFYRDSSKIYGDINNPPNLPLKETAIKSAKKFLSDNGLMPADAEFSKVVTDTAEIARKDPATGDVSTEKIDLVMQVIFDRKINGFPVVGAGSKLKVYIGNNGDVVGVYKCWREYEPYKQFTILTPSQALERLREKGIHRVITGEEVKVKEVYLAYYAEPSPEDQEYFQPVYVFEVDIGRGEIVEEYIPAIPEIEPKISEKPQPQLPERTKPAPDELEDDE
;
A
#
# COMPACT_ATOMS: atom_id res chain seq x y z
N MET A 1 -56.27 8.28 -46.14
CA MET A 1 -57.27 8.85 -45.21
C MET A 1 -56.67 8.86 -43.80
N ARG A 2 -56.89 9.96 -43.05
CA ARG A 2 -56.39 10.33 -41.69
C ARG A 2 -54.90 10.72 -41.61
N ASN A 3 -54.58 11.99 -41.88
CA ASN A 3 -54.52 13.19 -40.98
C ASN A 3 -53.16 13.24 -40.23
N LYS A 4 -52.12 13.90 -40.75
CA LYS A 4 -51.81 15.36 -40.74
C LYS A 4 -52.10 16.04 -39.40
N ILE A 5 -51.07 16.63 -38.78
CA ILE A 5 -50.98 18.06 -38.41
C ILE A 5 -49.51 18.39 -38.15
N PHE A 6 -48.98 19.30 -38.97
CA PHE A 6 -47.72 20.02 -38.83
C PHE A 6 -48.10 21.41 -38.29
N ILE A 7 -47.51 21.85 -37.18
CA ILE A 7 -47.67 23.22 -36.65
C ILE A 7 -46.27 23.86 -36.67
N PRO A 8 -46.07 25.00 -37.33
CA PRO A 8 -44.81 25.74 -37.27
C PRO A 8 -44.80 26.61 -36.01
N LEU A 9 -43.76 26.48 -35.18
CA LEU A 9 -43.57 27.35 -34.02
C LEU A 9 -42.75 28.58 -34.42
N LEU A 10 -43.40 29.72 -34.32
CA LEU A 10 -42.92 31.08 -34.42
C LEU A 10 -41.89 31.34 -33.29
N LEU A 11 -40.64 31.70 -33.63
CA LEU A 11 -39.66 32.16 -32.64
C LEU A 11 -39.50 33.67 -32.72
N VAL A 12 -40.01 34.33 -31.68
CA VAL A 12 -39.97 35.77 -31.44
C VAL A 12 -38.57 36.16 -30.99
N VAL A 13 -37.98 37.14 -31.68
CA VAL A 13 -36.76 37.84 -31.28
C VAL A 13 -37.13 38.85 -30.21
N MET A 14 -36.66 38.67 -28.97
CA MET A 14 -36.58 39.73 -27.98
C MET A 14 -35.14 39.92 -27.53
N ALA A 15 -34.59 41.08 -27.89
CA ALA A 15 -33.39 41.62 -27.30
C ALA A 15 -33.71 42.18 -25.91
N ILE A 16 -33.00 41.71 -24.89
CA ILE A 16 -32.94 42.35 -23.56
C ILE A 16 -31.47 42.45 -23.17
N GLY A 17 -31.11 43.66 -22.74
CA GLY A 17 -29.74 44.17 -22.71
C GLY A 17 -28.85 43.69 -21.57
N ALA A 18 -27.59 44.07 -21.72
CA ALA A 18 -26.49 43.78 -20.81
C ALA A 18 -26.66 44.45 -19.45
N ILE A 19 -26.45 43.68 -18.39
CA ILE A 19 -25.89 44.17 -17.13
C ILE A 19 -24.66 43.29 -16.84
N ILE A 20 -23.48 43.84 -17.10
CA ILE A 20 -22.21 43.29 -16.66
C ILE A 20 -22.09 43.64 -15.18
N ALA A 21 -22.56 42.73 -14.31
CA ALA A 21 -22.16 42.73 -12.91
C ALA A 21 -21.01 41.74 -12.78
N GLY A 22 -19.80 42.27 -12.60
CA GLY A 22 -18.61 41.48 -12.31
C GLY A 22 -18.79 40.75 -10.99
N VAL A 23 -19.21 39.49 -11.07
CA VAL A 23 -19.03 38.54 -9.97
C VAL A 23 -17.60 38.03 -10.12
N SER A 24 -16.70 38.60 -9.32
CA SER A 24 -15.42 37.96 -9.03
C SER A 24 -15.73 36.61 -8.41
N PHE A 25 -15.72 35.56 -9.21
CA PHE A 25 -15.61 34.21 -8.70
C PHE A 25 -14.23 34.11 -8.05
N THR A 26 -14.19 34.31 -6.74
CA THR A 26 -13.08 33.81 -5.95
C THR A 26 -13.11 32.30 -6.11
N ASN A 27 -12.20 31.79 -6.93
CA ASN A 27 -11.84 30.37 -6.93
C ASN A 27 -11.29 30.05 -5.53
N ASN A 28 -12.18 29.78 -4.58
CA ASN A 28 -11.85 28.93 -3.46
C ASN A 28 -11.83 27.50 -3.99
N SER A 29 -10.79 27.17 -4.76
CA SER A 29 -10.32 25.80 -4.87
C SER A 29 -9.85 25.44 -3.46
N ILE A 30 -10.75 24.91 -2.65
CA ILE A 30 -10.36 24.06 -1.53
C ILE A 30 -9.65 22.91 -2.23
N ASP A 31 -8.31 22.96 -2.27
CA ASP A 31 -7.50 21.86 -2.76
C ASP A 31 -7.95 20.63 -1.98
N GLU A 32 -8.60 19.70 -2.67
CA GLU A 32 -9.06 18.45 -2.08
C GLU A 32 -7.85 17.78 -1.41
N GLN A 33 -7.88 17.79 -0.08
CA GLN A 33 -6.79 17.30 0.75
C GLN A 33 -6.78 15.79 0.67
N LEU A 34 -5.63 15.22 0.29
CA LEU A 34 -5.42 13.79 0.44
C LEU A 34 -5.45 13.43 1.93
N PRO A 35 -5.95 12.24 2.29
CA PRO A 35 -5.88 11.78 3.66
C PRO A 35 -4.42 11.73 4.11
N SER A 36 -4.16 12.21 5.33
CA SER A 36 -2.86 12.04 5.99
C SER A 36 -2.52 10.55 6.05
N LYS A 37 -1.23 10.25 5.82
CA LYS A 37 -0.75 8.89 5.67
C LYS A 37 0.23 8.57 6.79
N ALA A 38 -0.24 7.81 7.78
CA ALA A 38 0.62 7.20 8.78
C ALA A 38 1.17 5.87 8.27
N PHE A 39 2.43 5.58 8.59
CA PHE A 39 3.06 4.30 8.29
C PHE A 39 3.23 3.49 9.56
N PRO A 40 3.11 2.14 9.49
CA PRO A 40 3.30 1.30 10.66
C PRO A 40 4.72 1.45 11.22
N GLU A 41 4.80 1.69 12.53
CA GLU A 41 6.05 1.70 13.30
C GLU A 41 6.22 0.32 13.95
N ILE A 42 7.40 -0.30 13.79
CA ILE A 42 7.64 -1.69 14.23
C ILE A 42 8.65 -1.70 15.38
N GLY A 43 8.18 -1.59 16.62
CA GLY A 43 9.00 -1.71 17.81
C GLY A 43 8.72 -0.62 18.84
N ALA A 44 9.41 -0.69 19.98
CA ALA A 44 9.37 0.39 20.96
C ALA A 44 10.15 1.60 20.43
N PRO A 45 9.75 2.84 20.77
CA PRO A 45 10.55 4.02 20.48
C PRO A 45 11.90 3.89 21.19
N THR A 46 12.99 3.97 20.44
CA THR A 46 14.34 4.00 21.00
C THR A 46 14.81 5.45 21.09
N THR A 47 15.66 5.74 22.08
CA THR A 47 16.26 7.05 22.33
C THR A 47 16.79 7.70 21.05
N VAL A 48 16.64 9.03 20.96
CA VAL A 48 17.19 9.87 19.89
C VAL A 48 18.67 9.55 19.66
N ILE A 49 18.98 8.90 18.54
CA ILE A 49 20.34 8.69 18.04
C ILE A 49 20.50 9.53 16.77
N ASN A 50 21.71 10.09 16.57
CA ASN A 50 22.00 10.89 15.39
C ASN A 50 21.89 10.06 14.10
N ILE A 51 20.84 10.31 13.32
CA ILE A 51 20.67 9.73 11.98
C ILE A 51 21.49 10.55 10.98
N THR A 52 22.51 9.93 10.40
CA THR A 52 23.43 10.56 9.45
C THR A 52 23.37 9.90 8.08
N LEU A 53 23.79 10.63 7.04
CA LEU A 53 23.98 10.03 5.72
C LEU A 53 25.23 9.17 5.71
N GLY A 54 25.19 8.05 4.99
CA GLY A 54 26.37 7.23 4.73
C GLY A 54 27.48 8.02 4.03
N ALA A 55 28.72 7.61 4.24
CA ALA A 55 29.87 8.28 3.63
C ALA A 55 29.78 8.27 2.10
N GLY A 56 29.95 9.44 1.47
CA GLY A 56 29.90 9.61 0.01
C GLY A 56 28.48 9.60 -0.59
N MET A 57 27.44 9.51 0.25
CA MET A 57 26.06 9.53 -0.20
C MET A 57 25.59 10.95 -0.55
N ALA A 58 24.89 11.08 -1.67
CA ALA A 58 24.12 12.27 -2.03
C ALA A 58 22.63 11.94 -2.01
N LEU A 59 21.80 12.92 -1.63
CA LEU A 59 20.36 12.81 -1.75
C LEU A 59 19.93 12.79 -3.23
N PRO A 60 18.87 12.05 -3.58
CA PRO A 60 18.43 11.92 -4.97
C PRO A 60 17.94 13.27 -5.52
N VAL A 61 18.07 13.47 -6.83
CA VAL A 61 17.40 14.59 -7.52
C VAL A 61 16.07 14.08 -8.06
N ILE A 62 14.99 14.78 -7.71
CA ILE A 62 13.62 14.36 -8.00
C ILE A 62 12.78 15.58 -8.41
N PRO A 63 11.66 15.37 -9.12
CA PRO A 63 10.75 16.45 -9.48
C PRO A 63 10.06 17.08 -8.25
N ASP A 64 9.77 18.37 -8.30
CA ASP A 64 9.03 19.08 -7.24
C ASP A 64 7.56 18.64 -7.14
N LYS A 65 7.02 18.05 -8.21
CA LYS A 65 5.64 17.56 -8.30
C LYS A 65 5.59 16.15 -8.83
N ILE A 66 4.70 15.34 -8.27
CA ILE A 66 4.48 13.97 -8.72
C ILE A 66 2.99 13.64 -8.82
N MET A 67 2.64 12.78 -9.77
CA MET A 67 1.28 12.26 -9.95
C MET A 67 0.91 11.35 -8.77
N VAL A 68 -0.26 11.55 -8.19
CA VAL A 68 -0.94 10.57 -7.33
C VAL A 68 -1.92 9.79 -8.20
N TYR A 69 -2.11 8.52 -7.86
CA TYR A 69 -3.02 7.63 -8.58
C TYR A 69 -4.16 7.21 -7.67
N LYS A 70 -5.38 7.19 -8.21
CA LYS A 70 -6.55 6.67 -7.52
C LYS A 70 -6.63 5.18 -7.75
N VAL A 71 -6.85 4.43 -6.68
CA VAL A 71 -7.04 2.99 -6.74
C VAL A 71 -8.46 2.69 -7.20
N LYS A 72 -8.59 1.76 -8.15
CA LYS A 72 -9.90 1.23 -8.54
C LYS A 72 -10.35 0.22 -7.51
N LYS A 73 -11.54 0.42 -6.95
CA LYS A 73 -12.12 -0.51 -5.98
C LYS A 73 -12.29 -1.88 -6.65
N PRO A 74 -11.73 -2.96 -6.08
CA PRO A 74 -11.88 -4.29 -6.63
C PRO A 74 -13.33 -4.74 -6.53
N GLU A 75 -13.82 -5.41 -7.56
CA GLU A 75 -15.17 -5.95 -7.58
C GLU A 75 -15.11 -7.45 -7.25
N VAL A 76 -15.28 -7.76 -5.95
CA VAL A 76 -15.19 -9.12 -5.42
C VAL A 76 -16.59 -9.61 -5.06
N THR A 77 -17.13 -10.51 -5.89
CA THR A 77 -18.43 -11.15 -5.71
C THR A 77 -18.27 -12.67 -5.71
N ALA A 78 -19.20 -13.40 -5.10
CA ALA A 78 -19.24 -14.87 -5.16
C ALA A 78 -19.11 -15.40 -6.59
N GLU A 79 -19.90 -14.87 -7.54
CA GLU A 79 -19.89 -15.25 -8.95
C GLU A 79 -18.51 -15.10 -9.60
N LYS A 80 -17.86 -13.93 -9.42
CA LYS A 80 -16.53 -13.68 -9.99
C LYS A 80 -15.46 -14.59 -9.38
N VAL A 81 -15.57 -14.89 -8.09
CA VAL A 81 -14.61 -15.75 -7.39
C VAL A 81 -14.80 -17.21 -7.77
N THR A 82 -16.04 -17.67 -7.97
CA THR A 82 -16.33 -19.00 -8.53
C THR A 82 -15.75 -19.13 -9.94
N ALA A 83 -16.01 -18.16 -10.83
CA ALA A 83 -15.45 -18.18 -12.18
C ALA A 83 -13.91 -18.20 -12.17
N LEU A 84 -13.28 -17.41 -11.30
CA LEU A 84 -11.82 -17.44 -11.13
C LEU A 84 -11.34 -18.82 -10.62
N ALA A 85 -12.02 -19.42 -9.64
CA ALA A 85 -11.69 -20.75 -9.15
C ALA A 85 -11.75 -21.79 -10.27
N GLU A 86 -12.78 -21.77 -11.10
CA GLU A 86 -12.93 -22.67 -12.25
C GLU A 86 -11.78 -22.54 -13.26
N THR A 87 -11.34 -21.31 -13.56
CA THR A 87 -10.16 -21.10 -14.43
C THR A 87 -8.90 -21.73 -13.86
N LEU A 88 -8.77 -21.77 -12.53
CA LEU A 88 -7.65 -22.37 -11.80
C LEU A 88 -7.81 -23.90 -11.61
N GLY A 89 -8.86 -24.50 -12.16
CA GLY A 89 -9.16 -25.93 -12.00
C GLY A 89 -9.73 -26.29 -10.63
N LEU A 90 -10.26 -25.32 -9.88
CA LEU A 90 -10.82 -25.48 -8.55
C LEU A 90 -12.36 -25.40 -8.61
N ILE A 91 -13.02 -26.55 -8.47
CA ILE A 91 -14.49 -26.66 -8.48
C ILE A 91 -14.97 -26.95 -7.07
N GLY A 92 -15.63 -25.98 -6.44
CA GLY A 92 -16.19 -26.13 -5.09
C GLY A 92 -17.18 -25.02 -4.78
N ASP A 93 -17.86 -25.16 -3.65
CA ASP A 93 -18.80 -24.14 -3.19
C ASP A 93 -18.05 -22.89 -2.69
N VAL A 94 -18.63 -21.73 -2.98
CA VAL A 94 -18.12 -20.45 -2.49
C VAL A 94 -18.70 -20.12 -1.12
N SER A 95 -17.82 -19.84 -0.17
CA SER A 95 -18.16 -19.28 1.14
C SER A 95 -17.78 -17.79 1.16
N GLU A 96 -18.69 -16.94 1.65
CA GLU A 96 -18.52 -15.50 1.65
C GLU A 96 -18.81 -14.93 3.05
N ASP A 97 -17.92 -14.07 3.53
CA ASP A 97 -18.10 -13.25 4.73
C ASP A 97 -17.95 -11.76 4.40
N ALA A 98 -17.99 -10.89 5.42
CA ALA A 98 -17.88 -9.44 5.23
C ALA A 98 -16.56 -8.99 4.55
N ASN A 99 -15.49 -9.78 4.68
CA ASN A 99 -14.13 -9.41 4.31
C ASN A 99 -13.61 -10.18 3.09
N ARG A 100 -14.16 -11.36 2.79
CA ARG A 100 -13.59 -12.26 1.77
C ARG A 100 -14.58 -13.25 1.16
N CYS A 101 -14.16 -13.82 0.04
CA CYS A 101 -14.74 -15.01 -0.55
C CYS A 101 -13.70 -16.14 -0.57
N ILE A 102 -14.14 -17.37 -0.35
CA ILE A 102 -13.29 -18.57 -0.31
C ILE A 102 -13.93 -19.68 -1.13
N VAL A 103 -13.14 -20.36 -1.96
CA VAL A 103 -13.51 -21.65 -2.59
C VAL A 103 -12.49 -22.70 -2.15
N LYS A 104 -12.96 -23.90 -1.79
CA LYS A 104 -12.12 -25.04 -1.40
C LYS A 104 -12.56 -26.33 -2.08
N HIS A 105 -11.59 -27.16 -2.44
CA HIS A 105 -11.79 -28.53 -2.90
C HIS A 105 -10.55 -29.33 -2.53
N ASP A 106 -10.71 -30.37 -1.72
CA ASP A 106 -9.61 -31.15 -1.14
C ASP A 106 -8.54 -30.24 -0.49
N SER A 107 -7.30 -30.29 -0.97
CA SER A 107 -6.20 -29.46 -0.48
C SER A 107 -6.10 -28.09 -1.17
N LEU A 108 -6.85 -27.86 -2.25
CA LEU A 108 -6.84 -26.61 -3.00
C LEU A 108 -7.76 -25.58 -2.35
N GLU A 109 -7.25 -24.35 -2.26
CA GLU A 109 -7.98 -23.21 -1.72
C GLU A 109 -7.71 -21.96 -2.56
N LEU A 110 -8.76 -21.20 -2.86
CA LEU A 110 -8.69 -19.83 -3.34
C LEU A 110 -9.36 -18.91 -2.31
N GLU A 111 -8.61 -17.98 -1.73
CA GLU A 111 -9.16 -16.89 -0.92
C GLU A 111 -9.03 -15.57 -1.68
N VAL A 112 -10.08 -14.74 -1.72
CA VAL A 112 -10.05 -13.38 -2.27
C VAL A 112 -10.53 -12.36 -1.24
N LEU A 113 -9.71 -11.35 -0.88
CA LEU A 113 -10.11 -10.27 0.03
C LEU A 113 -10.89 -9.19 -0.72
N LYS A 114 -11.97 -8.72 -0.12
CA LYS A 114 -12.83 -7.67 -0.66
C LYS A 114 -12.18 -6.29 -0.65
N ALA A 115 -11.38 -5.97 0.37
CA ALA A 115 -10.75 -4.65 0.50
C ALA A 115 -9.72 -4.37 -0.60
N SER A 116 -8.91 -5.36 -0.96
CA SER A 116 -7.77 -5.18 -1.88
C SER A 116 -7.86 -5.96 -3.18
N GLY A 117 -8.82 -6.91 -3.29
CA GLY A 117 -8.83 -7.88 -4.37
C GLY A 117 -7.63 -8.84 -4.30
N ARG A 118 -6.93 -8.91 -3.16
CA ARG A 118 -5.85 -9.88 -2.97
C ARG A 118 -6.41 -11.27 -3.27
N LEU A 119 -5.73 -12.02 -4.13
CA LEU A 119 -6.00 -13.43 -4.39
C LEU A 119 -4.87 -14.30 -3.82
N PHE A 120 -5.24 -15.46 -3.27
CA PHE A 120 -4.30 -16.41 -2.70
C PHE A 120 -4.82 -17.80 -3.02
N TYR A 121 -4.33 -18.31 -4.13
CA TYR A 121 -4.54 -19.68 -4.58
C TYR A 121 -3.43 -20.55 -4.01
N ARG A 122 -3.76 -21.71 -3.45
CA ARG A 122 -2.75 -22.63 -2.91
C ARG A 122 -3.23 -24.07 -2.84
N ASP A 123 -2.30 -25.00 -3.04
CA ASP A 123 -2.38 -26.36 -2.55
C ASP A 123 -1.81 -26.39 -1.13
N SER A 124 -2.70 -26.40 -0.13
CA SER A 124 -2.35 -26.38 1.29
C SER A 124 -1.49 -27.57 1.72
N SER A 125 -1.54 -28.68 0.98
CA SER A 125 -0.70 -29.86 1.25
C SER A 125 0.74 -29.72 0.74
N LYS A 126 1.03 -28.72 -0.12
CA LYS A 126 2.33 -28.59 -0.79
C LYS A 126 3.00 -27.24 -0.60
N ILE A 127 2.24 -26.15 -0.38
CA ILE A 127 2.78 -24.79 -0.38
C ILE A 127 3.81 -24.53 0.75
N TYR A 128 3.79 -25.34 1.81
CA TYR A 128 4.74 -25.25 2.92
C TYR A 128 5.89 -26.27 2.84
N GLY A 129 5.91 -27.10 1.79
CA GLY A 129 6.86 -28.20 1.64
C GLY A 129 6.64 -29.34 2.63
N ASP A 130 7.39 -30.44 2.44
CA ASP A 130 7.44 -31.57 3.36
C ASP A 130 8.91 -31.82 3.75
N ILE A 131 9.22 -31.60 5.03
CA ILE A 131 10.57 -31.79 5.56
C ILE A 131 11.04 -33.25 5.52
N ASN A 132 10.11 -34.20 5.51
CA ASN A 132 10.43 -35.64 5.46
C ASN A 132 10.55 -36.15 4.03
N ASN A 133 10.02 -35.40 3.06
CA ASN A 133 10.10 -35.70 1.64
C ASN A 133 10.37 -34.42 0.83
N PRO A 134 11.62 -33.91 0.87
CA PRO A 134 11.98 -32.67 0.20
C PRO A 134 11.70 -32.74 -1.31
N PRO A 135 11.18 -31.66 -1.92
CA PRO A 135 10.87 -31.63 -3.34
C PRO A 135 12.12 -31.64 -4.22
N ASN A 136 11.98 -32.26 -5.40
CA ASN A 136 12.88 -32.05 -6.52
C ASN A 136 12.55 -30.72 -7.21
N LEU A 137 13.13 -29.62 -6.70
CA LEU A 137 12.89 -28.28 -7.23
C LEU A 137 13.56 -28.08 -8.59
N PRO A 138 12.90 -27.39 -9.53
CA PRO A 138 13.46 -27.13 -10.85
C PRO A 138 14.58 -26.07 -10.80
N LEU A 139 15.33 -25.96 -11.91
CA LEU A 139 16.23 -24.82 -12.12
C LEU A 139 15.45 -23.50 -12.16
N LYS A 140 16.09 -22.39 -11.74
CA LYS A 140 15.48 -21.05 -11.71
C LYS A 140 14.81 -20.64 -13.01
N GLU A 141 15.43 -20.90 -14.16
CA GLU A 141 14.86 -20.55 -15.47
C GLU A 141 13.56 -21.32 -15.76
N THR A 142 13.52 -22.59 -15.39
CA THR A 142 12.32 -23.43 -15.53
C THR A 142 11.22 -22.94 -14.59
N ALA A 143 11.54 -22.61 -13.33
CA ALA A 143 10.59 -22.01 -12.39
C ALA A 143 9.99 -20.71 -12.93
N ILE A 144 10.82 -19.81 -13.50
CA ILE A 144 10.37 -18.56 -14.10
C ILE A 144 9.43 -18.81 -15.28
N LYS A 145 9.77 -19.77 -16.17
CA LYS A 145 8.91 -20.15 -17.30
C LYS A 145 7.57 -20.70 -16.84
N SER A 146 7.55 -21.62 -15.87
CA SER A 146 6.33 -22.18 -15.30
C SER A 146 5.46 -21.10 -14.65
N ALA A 147 6.06 -20.20 -13.86
CA ALA A 147 5.34 -19.11 -13.21
C ALA A 147 4.70 -18.15 -14.22
N LYS A 148 5.47 -17.69 -15.22
CA LYS A 148 4.95 -16.79 -16.26
C LYS A 148 3.84 -17.45 -17.08
N LYS A 149 4.01 -18.73 -17.44
CA LYS A 149 3.02 -19.50 -18.17
C LYS A 149 1.73 -19.62 -17.36
N PHE A 150 1.82 -20.06 -16.10
CA PHE A 150 0.65 -20.20 -15.23
C PHE A 150 -0.11 -18.88 -15.06
N LEU A 151 0.60 -17.78 -14.78
CA LEU A 151 -0.03 -16.48 -14.65
C LEU A 151 -0.70 -16.02 -15.95
N SER A 152 -0.09 -16.29 -17.12
CA SER A 152 -0.65 -15.88 -18.41
C SER A 152 -1.87 -16.73 -18.80
N ASP A 153 -1.76 -18.05 -18.69
CA ASP A 153 -2.82 -18.99 -19.06
C ASP A 153 -4.09 -18.78 -18.23
N ASN A 154 -3.94 -18.34 -16.98
CA ASN A 154 -5.05 -18.09 -16.04
C ASN A 154 -5.45 -16.61 -15.97
N GLY A 155 -4.96 -15.74 -16.85
CA GLY A 155 -5.31 -14.31 -16.84
C GLY A 155 -4.90 -13.55 -15.57
N LEU A 156 -3.91 -14.06 -14.84
CA LEU A 156 -3.42 -13.48 -13.59
C LEU A 156 -2.21 -12.56 -13.75
N MET A 157 -1.55 -12.56 -14.92
CA MET A 157 -0.37 -11.74 -15.20
C MET A 157 -0.76 -10.26 -15.41
N PRO A 158 -0.37 -9.34 -14.50
CA PRO A 158 -0.56 -7.92 -14.73
C PRO A 158 0.34 -7.41 -15.86
N ALA A 159 -0.15 -6.43 -16.62
CA ALA A 159 0.60 -5.85 -17.74
C ALA A 159 1.90 -5.14 -17.30
N ASP A 160 1.94 -4.63 -16.06
CA ASP A 160 3.08 -3.91 -15.48
C ASP A 160 3.91 -4.75 -14.51
N ALA A 161 3.78 -6.08 -14.55
CA ALA A 161 4.59 -6.97 -13.73
C ALA A 161 5.97 -7.18 -14.35
N GLU A 162 7.01 -6.80 -13.60
CA GLU A 162 8.41 -7.03 -13.92
C GLU A 162 8.93 -8.20 -13.10
N PHE A 163 9.65 -9.15 -13.71
CA PHE A 163 10.32 -10.20 -12.94
C PHE A 163 11.36 -9.57 -12.00
N SER A 164 11.34 -9.96 -10.74
CA SER A 164 12.24 -9.46 -9.71
C SER A 164 13.31 -10.48 -9.37
N LYS A 165 12.92 -11.57 -8.72
CA LYS A 165 13.86 -12.59 -8.23
C LYS A 165 13.20 -13.94 -8.02
N VAL A 166 14.05 -14.94 -7.83
CA VAL A 166 13.66 -16.26 -7.36
C VAL A 166 14.32 -16.50 -6.00
N VAL A 167 13.51 -16.86 -5.01
CA VAL A 167 13.98 -17.26 -3.67
C VAL A 167 13.50 -18.67 -3.36
N THR A 168 14.20 -19.37 -2.49
CA THR A 168 13.81 -20.70 -2.01
C THR A 168 13.50 -20.60 -0.52
N ASP A 169 12.31 -21.02 -0.14
CA ASP A 169 11.96 -21.19 1.27
C ASP A 169 12.61 -22.47 1.78
N THR A 170 13.20 -22.41 2.97
CA THR A 170 13.99 -23.50 3.52
C THR A 170 13.68 -23.73 5.00
N ALA A 171 13.74 -24.98 5.45
CA ALA A 171 13.77 -25.35 6.86
C ALA A 171 15.20 -25.64 7.31
N GLU A 172 15.52 -25.30 8.56
CA GLU A 172 16.73 -25.78 9.24
C GLU A 172 16.33 -26.83 10.28
N ILE A 173 16.94 -28.01 10.20
CA ILE A 173 16.61 -29.15 11.05
C ILE A 173 17.86 -29.56 11.83
N ALA A 174 17.78 -29.45 13.15
CA ALA A 174 18.77 -29.99 14.06
C ALA A 174 18.46 -31.46 14.35
N ARG A 175 19.43 -32.34 14.08
CA ARG A 175 19.34 -33.77 14.44
C ARG A 175 20.44 -34.10 15.44
N LYS A 176 20.03 -34.76 16.53
CA LYS A 176 20.95 -35.26 17.54
C LYS A 176 21.27 -36.72 17.27
N ASP A 177 22.55 -37.04 17.16
CA ASP A 177 23.03 -38.42 17.11
C ASP A 177 22.76 -39.07 18.47
N PRO A 178 21.98 -40.16 18.54
CA PRO A 178 21.66 -40.82 19.80
C PRO A 178 22.84 -41.57 20.42
N ALA A 179 23.86 -41.94 19.63
CA ALA A 179 25.04 -42.67 20.08
C ALA A 179 26.16 -41.74 20.56
N THR A 180 26.42 -40.63 19.86
CA THR A 180 27.49 -39.68 20.25
C THR A 180 26.98 -38.48 21.04
N GLY A 181 25.69 -38.16 20.90
CA GLY A 181 25.08 -36.96 21.49
C GLY A 181 25.32 -35.68 20.68
N ASP A 182 26.04 -35.76 19.56
CA ASP A 182 26.37 -34.61 18.71
C ASP A 182 25.13 -34.09 17.99
N VAL A 183 25.10 -32.78 17.72
CA VAL A 183 24.02 -32.13 16.96
C VAL A 183 24.56 -31.72 15.61
N SER A 184 23.90 -32.17 14.55
CA SER A 184 24.10 -31.68 13.18
C SER A 184 22.90 -30.85 12.74
N THR A 185 23.15 -29.82 11.93
CA THR A 185 22.10 -29.00 11.33
C THR A 185 22.12 -29.21 9.83
N GLU A 186 20.96 -29.56 9.26
CA GLU A 186 20.76 -29.65 7.83
C GLU A 186 19.77 -28.56 7.38
N LYS A 187 20.04 -27.97 6.21
CA LYS A 187 19.13 -27.06 5.53
C LYS A 187 18.39 -27.81 4.43
N ILE A 188 17.06 -27.74 4.44
CA ILE A 188 16.17 -28.43 3.51
C ILE A 188 15.39 -27.39 2.70
N ASP A 189 15.41 -27.51 1.39
CA ASP A 189 14.59 -26.68 0.50
C ASP A 189 13.12 -27.17 0.51
N LEU A 190 12.17 -26.24 0.53
CA LEU A 190 10.74 -26.52 0.68
C LEU A 190 9.91 -26.13 -0.54
N VAL A 191 10.10 -24.92 -1.06
CA VAL A 191 9.36 -24.38 -2.21
C VAL A 191 10.14 -23.20 -2.80
N MET A 192 10.06 -22.98 -4.11
CA MET A 192 10.62 -21.77 -4.73
C MET A 192 9.53 -20.71 -4.91
N GLN A 193 9.85 -19.45 -4.64
CA GLN A 193 8.99 -18.31 -4.98
C GLN A 193 9.58 -17.56 -6.17
N VAL A 194 8.81 -17.43 -7.24
CA VAL A 194 9.08 -16.50 -8.34
C VAL A 194 8.34 -15.21 -8.05
N ILE A 195 9.09 -14.14 -7.84
CA ILE A 195 8.58 -12.84 -7.38
C ILE A 195 8.59 -11.84 -8.54
N PHE A 196 7.52 -11.06 -8.63
CA PHE A 196 7.36 -9.96 -9.57
C PHE A 196 7.11 -8.66 -8.80
N ASP A 197 7.72 -7.58 -9.29
CA ASP A 197 7.56 -6.23 -8.77
C ASP A 197 6.86 -5.36 -9.83
N ARG A 198 6.48 -4.14 -9.44
CA ARG A 198 5.94 -3.13 -10.37
C ARG A 198 6.53 -1.77 -10.11
N LYS A 199 6.43 -0.94 -11.13
CA LYS A 199 6.69 0.48 -11.05
C LYS A 199 5.46 1.26 -11.49
N ILE A 200 5.22 2.39 -10.83
CA ILE A 200 4.25 3.39 -11.26
C ILE A 200 5.03 4.62 -11.66
N ASN A 201 4.88 5.06 -12.91
CA ASN A 201 5.62 6.21 -13.45
C ASN A 201 7.14 6.12 -13.26
N GLY A 202 7.72 4.92 -13.41
CA GLY A 202 9.15 4.67 -13.23
C GLY A 202 9.62 4.48 -11.78
N PHE A 203 8.77 4.76 -10.79
CA PHE A 203 9.10 4.60 -9.36
C PHE A 203 8.62 3.25 -8.83
N PRO A 204 9.40 2.56 -7.98
CA PRO A 204 9.00 1.28 -7.40
C PRO A 204 7.74 1.44 -6.53
N VAL A 205 6.97 0.36 -6.40
CA VAL A 205 5.89 0.27 -5.43
C VAL A 205 6.34 -0.58 -4.25
N VAL A 206 6.37 0.01 -3.06
CA VAL A 206 6.81 -0.62 -1.81
C VAL A 206 5.62 -0.90 -0.89
N GLY A 207 5.89 -1.56 0.23
CA GLY A 207 4.88 -1.93 1.22
C GLY A 207 4.30 -3.33 1.01
N ALA A 208 3.45 -3.75 1.95
CA ALA A 208 2.95 -5.12 1.99
C ALA A 208 1.91 -5.43 0.88
N GLY A 209 1.30 -4.40 0.27
CA GLY A 209 0.19 -4.50 -0.68
C GLY A 209 0.55 -4.60 -2.16
N SER A 210 1.82 -4.67 -2.52
CA SER A 210 2.28 -4.78 -3.91
C SER A 210 3.11 -6.04 -4.09
N LYS A 211 2.45 -7.19 -4.01
CA LYS A 211 3.12 -8.50 -4.02
C LYS A 211 2.50 -9.40 -5.08
N LEU A 212 3.32 -9.92 -5.96
CA LEU A 212 2.98 -11.00 -6.87
C LEU A 212 4.03 -12.10 -6.75
N LYS A 213 3.60 -13.26 -6.27
CA LYS A 213 4.45 -14.42 -6.03
C LYS A 213 3.81 -15.67 -6.58
N VAL A 214 4.58 -16.48 -7.28
CA VAL A 214 4.19 -17.83 -7.69
C VAL A 214 5.06 -18.83 -6.96
N TYR A 215 4.41 -19.79 -6.30
CA TYR A 215 5.06 -20.84 -5.52
C TYR A 215 5.22 -22.08 -6.40
N ILE A 216 6.46 -22.56 -6.51
CA ILE A 216 6.85 -23.69 -7.36
C ILE A 216 7.35 -24.81 -6.46
N GLY A 217 6.62 -25.93 -6.48
CA GLY A 217 6.90 -27.12 -5.70
C GLY A 217 7.65 -28.19 -6.49
N ASN A 218 7.43 -29.44 -6.07
CA ASN A 218 8.08 -30.62 -6.63
C ASN A 218 7.91 -30.69 -8.17
N ASN A 219 8.99 -31.02 -8.87
CA ASN A 219 9.03 -31.16 -10.33
C ASN A 219 8.54 -29.93 -11.14
N GLY A 220 8.47 -28.76 -10.50
CA GLY A 220 8.08 -27.51 -11.17
C GLY A 220 6.57 -27.22 -11.16
N ASP A 221 5.80 -27.96 -10.37
CA ASP A 221 4.37 -27.74 -10.18
C ASP A 221 4.10 -26.36 -9.55
N VAL A 222 3.09 -25.64 -10.06
CA VAL A 222 2.62 -24.42 -9.39
C VAL A 222 1.73 -24.81 -8.23
N VAL A 223 2.22 -24.62 -7.01
CA VAL A 223 1.53 -24.99 -5.77
C VAL A 223 0.85 -23.80 -5.09
N GLY A 224 1.01 -22.59 -5.64
CA GLY A 224 0.25 -21.44 -5.20
C GLY A 224 0.59 -20.15 -5.93
N VAL A 225 -0.30 -19.16 -5.78
CA VAL A 225 -0.13 -17.79 -6.26
C VAL A 225 -0.65 -16.84 -5.19
N TYR A 226 0.20 -15.92 -4.76
CA TYR A 226 -0.21 -14.76 -3.97
C TYR A 226 -0.15 -13.51 -4.85
N LYS A 227 -1.28 -12.81 -5.00
CA LYS A 227 -1.36 -11.57 -5.78
C LYS A 227 -2.15 -10.51 -5.01
N CYS A 228 -1.48 -9.45 -4.58
CA CYS A 228 -2.09 -8.20 -4.15
C CYS A 228 -1.60 -7.12 -5.13
N TRP A 229 -2.46 -6.76 -6.09
CA TRP A 229 -2.08 -5.95 -7.25
C TRP A 229 -3.25 -5.07 -7.65
N ARG A 230 -3.45 -3.99 -6.88
CA ARG A 230 -4.58 -3.08 -7.07
C ARG A 230 -4.45 -2.36 -8.41
N GLU A 231 -5.55 -2.28 -9.15
CA GLU A 231 -5.64 -1.45 -10.34
C GLU A 231 -5.75 0.02 -9.96
N TYR A 232 -5.31 0.90 -10.85
CA TYR A 232 -5.25 2.33 -10.59
C TYR A 232 -5.45 3.14 -11.86
N GLU A 233 -5.71 4.43 -11.66
CA GLU A 233 -5.79 5.44 -12.72
C GLU A 233 -5.14 6.76 -12.27
N PRO A 234 -4.61 7.57 -13.20
CA PRO A 234 -4.06 8.88 -12.87
C PRO A 234 -5.10 9.75 -12.17
N TYR A 235 -4.70 10.45 -11.11
CA TYR A 235 -5.59 11.34 -10.36
C TYR A 235 -5.17 12.81 -10.51
N LYS A 236 -4.17 13.25 -9.73
CA LYS A 236 -3.73 14.65 -9.68
C LYS A 236 -2.26 14.73 -9.29
N GLN A 237 -1.55 15.76 -9.77
CA GLN A 237 -0.19 16.06 -9.33
C GLN A 237 -0.17 16.86 -8.03
N PHE A 238 0.73 16.50 -7.13
CA PHE A 238 0.94 17.17 -5.84
C PHE A 238 2.39 17.64 -5.74
N THR A 239 2.59 18.81 -5.13
CA THR A 239 3.91 19.24 -4.68
C THR A 239 4.38 18.31 -3.57
N ILE A 240 5.64 17.89 -3.63
CA ILE A 240 6.25 17.01 -2.63
C ILE A 240 7.36 17.72 -1.87
N LEU A 241 7.66 17.23 -0.68
CA LEU A 241 8.85 17.59 0.07
C LEU A 241 10.09 17.34 -0.79
N THR A 242 11.14 18.11 -0.60
CA THR A 242 12.47 17.75 -1.09
C THR A 242 13.04 16.57 -0.28
N PRO A 243 14.03 15.82 -0.79
CA PRO A 243 14.65 14.73 -0.04
C PRO A 243 15.31 15.21 1.26
N SER A 244 15.83 16.44 1.28
CA SER A 244 16.39 17.06 2.49
C SER A 244 15.31 17.29 3.55
N GLN A 245 14.14 17.80 3.15
CA GLN A 245 13.00 17.97 4.06
C GLN A 245 12.49 16.62 4.60
N ALA A 246 12.46 15.58 3.75
CA ALA A 246 12.09 14.24 4.19
C ALA A 246 13.11 13.65 5.18
N LEU A 247 14.40 13.91 5.00
CA LEU A 247 15.44 13.50 5.93
C LEU A 247 15.31 14.19 7.29
N GLU A 248 14.98 15.49 7.33
CA GLU A 248 14.70 16.17 8.60
C GLU A 248 13.49 15.54 9.31
N ARG A 249 12.40 15.24 8.57
CA ARG A 249 11.25 14.53 9.14
C ARG A 249 11.61 13.16 9.69
N LEU A 250 12.50 12.41 9.03
CA LEU A 250 12.99 11.15 9.56
C LEU A 250 13.77 11.34 10.87
N ARG A 251 14.59 12.40 10.98
CA ARG A 251 15.32 12.71 12.22
C ARG A 251 14.39 13.09 13.36
N GLU A 252 13.33 13.85 13.06
CA GLU A 252 12.31 14.24 14.03
C GLU A 252 11.48 13.04 14.50
N LYS A 253 11.05 12.18 13.56
CA LYS A 253 10.32 10.94 13.85
C LYS A 253 11.17 9.92 14.63
N GLY A 254 12.46 9.85 14.31
CA GLY A 254 13.34 8.79 14.80
C GLY A 254 13.02 7.42 14.17
N ILE A 255 13.64 6.38 14.72
CA ILE A 255 13.48 4.98 14.27
C ILE A 255 12.91 4.16 15.41
N HIS A 256 11.79 3.49 15.14
CA HIS A 256 11.04 2.75 16.14
C HIS A 256 11.47 1.29 16.21
N ARG A 257 12.78 1.03 16.30
CA ARG A 257 13.36 -0.33 16.34
C ARG A 257 14.50 -0.39 17.36
N VAL A 258 14.88 -1.60 17.76
CA VAL A 258 16.06 -1.81 18.61
C VAL A 258 17.30 -1.46 17.79
N ILE A 259 18.01 -0.42 18.20
CA ILE A 259 19.26 0.00 17.56
C ILE A 259 20.39 -0.86 18.15
N THR A 260 21.14 -1.53 17.28
CA THR A 260 22.15 -2.53 17.68
C THR A 260 23.59 -2.01 17.52
N GLY A 261 23.75 -0.82 16.92
CA GLY A 261 25.01 -0.12 16.72
C GLY A 261 25.07 1.25 17.41
N GLU A 262 26.26 1.86 17.40
CA GLU A 262 26.50 3.18 18.01
C GLU A 262 26.05 4.34 17.11
N GLU A 263 25.97 4.11 15.79
CA GLU A 263 25.57 5.10 14.80
C GLU A 263 24.50 4.52 13.87
N VAL A 264 23.55 5.37 13.48
CA VAL A 264 22.52 5.05 12.49
C VAL A 264 22.85 5.75 11.18
N LYS A 265 22.97 4.98 10.10
CA LYS A 265 23.41 5.48 8.79
C LYS A 265 22.39 5.19 7.71
N VAL A 266 21.92 6.24 7.06
CA VAL A 266 21.16 6.12 5.81
C VAL A 266 22.09 5.60 4.71
N LYS A 267 21.72 4.49 4.07
CA LYS A 267 22.46 3.86 2.97
C LYS A 267 21.88 4.24 1.62
N GLU A 268 20.55 4.33 1.54
CA GLU A 268 19.84 4.67 0.31
C GLU A 268 18.62 5.55 0.61
N VAL A 269 18.32 6.47 -0.30
CA VAL A 269 17.09 7.26 -0.30
C VAL A 269 16.53 7.25 -1.71
N TYR A 270 15.28 6.83 -1.84
CA TYR A 270 14.58 6.85 -3.12
C TYR A 270 13.10 7.17 -2.95
N LEU A 271 12.48 7.63 -4.04
CA LEU A 271 11.06 7.89 -4.11
C LEU A 271 10.32 6.63 -4.60
N ALA A 272 9.21 6.30 -3.95
CA ALA A 272 8.38 5.15 -4.27
C ALA A 272 6.89 5.50 -4.14
N TYR A 273 6.02 4.58 -4.56
CA TYR A 273 4.61 4.59 -4.15
C TYR A 273 4.36 3.53 -3.10
N TYR A 274 3.49 3.81 -2.14
CA TYR A 274 3.20 2.84 -1.08
C TYR A 274 1.90 2.08 -1.33
N ALA A 275 1.96 0.76 -1.16
CA ALA A 275 0.82 -0.15 -1.21
C ALA A 275 0.45 -0.66 0.18
N GLU A 276 -0.78 -0.35 0.61
CA GLU A 276 -1.30 -0.75 1.92
C GLU A 276 -1.44 -2.27 2.01
N PRO A 277 -1.26 -2.87 3.21
CA PRO A 277 -1.46 -4.29 3.43
C PRO A 277 -2.78 -4.82 2.82
N SER A 278 -2.81 -6.09 2.46
CA SER A 278 -3.96 -6.67 1.75
C SER A 278 -5.31 -6.60 2.51
N PRO A 279 -5.38 -6.60 3.85
CA PRO A 279 -6.65 -6.42 4.55
C PRO A 279 -7.19 -4.99 4.52
N GLU A 280 -6.32 -4.00 4.24
CA GLU A 280 -6.68 -2.59 4.27
C GLU A 280 -7.27 -2.14 2.94
N ASP A 281 -8.28 -1.28 3.02
CA ASP A 281 -8.71 -0.48 1.88
C ASP A 281 -7.62 0.54 1.54
N GLN A 282 -7.48 0.84 0.25
CA GLN A 282 -6.54 1.85 -0.21
C GLN A 282 -7.22 2.69 -1.28
N GLU A 283 -7.34 3.99 -1.04
CA GLU A 283 -7.96 4.90 -2.01
C GLU A 283 -6.94 5.47 -3.01
N TYR A 284 -5.69 5.67 -2.58
CA TYR A 284 -4.65 6.28 -3.40
C TYR A 284 -3.30 5.57 -3.27
N PHE A 285 -2.59 5.46 -4.39
CA PHE A 285 -1.14 5.29 -4.37
C PHE A 285 -0.50 6.66 -4.17
N GLN A 286 -0.09 6.93 -2.94
CA GLN A 286 0.62 8.15 -2.57
C GLN A 286 2.14 7.93 -2.61
N PRO A 287 2.92 8.95 -3.02
CA PRO A 287 4.37 8.90 -3.05
C PRO A 287 4.96 8.94 -1.64
N VAL A 288 6.06 8.23 -1.44
CA VAL A 288 6.81 8.13 -0.18
C VAL A 288 8.30 8.19 -0.45
N TYR A 289 9.04 8.77 0.47
CA TYR A 289 10.47 8.51 0.56
C TYR A 289 10.71 7.24 1.33
N VAL A 290 11.54 6.37 0.77
CA VAL A 290 12.07 5.20 1.45
C VAL A 290 13.51 5.51 1.83
N PHE A 291 13.80 5.40 3.12
CA PHE A 291 15.15 5.46 3.65
C PHE A 291 15.57 4.06 4.04
N GLU A 292 16.60 3.52 3.38
CA GLU A 292 17.26 2.30 3.83
C GLU A 292 18.30 2.66 4.87
N VAL A 293 18.10 2.22 6.10
CA VAL A 293 18.87 2.65 7.26
C VAL A 293 19.57 1.47 7.91
N ASP A 294 20.88 1.58 8.07
CA ASP A 294 21.70 0.68 8.88
C ASP A 294 21.57 1.08 10.34
N ILE A 295 20.91 0.23 11.12
CA ILE A 295 20.68 0.39 12.56
C ILE A 295 21.76 -0.30 13.40
N GLY A 296 22.84 -0.74 12.77
CA GLY A 296 23.98 -1.37 13.40
C GLY A 296 24.17 -2.83 13.00
N ARG A 297 25.41 -3.30 13.10
CA ARG A 297 25.81 -4.68 12.80
C ARG A 297 25.40 -5.17 11.40
N GLY A 298 25.19 -4.25 10.46
CA GLY A 298 24.76 -4.54 9.09
C GLY A 298 23.27 -4.82 8.94
N GLU A 299 22.46 -4.57 9.98
CA GLU A 299 21.00 -4.68 9.90
C GLU A 299 20.43 -3.46 9.19
N ILE A 300 19.84 -3.68 8.01
CA ILE A 300 19.18 -2.64 7.22
C ILE A 300 17.67 -2.70 7.44
N VAL A 301 17.05 -1.55 7.69
CA VAL A 301 15.61 -1.38 7.82
C VAL A 301 15.11 -0.30 6.88
N GLU A 302 13.87 -0.45 6.40
CA GLU A 302 13.20 0.58 5.59
C GLU A 302 12.37 1.48 6.49
N GLU A 303 12.58 2.79 6.38
CA GLU A 303 11.74 3.82 6.99
C GLU A 303 11.02 4.63 5.91
N TYR A 304 9.73 4.86 6.12
CA TYR A 304 8.86 5.56 5.18
C TYR A 304 8.49 6.95 5.70
N ILE A 305 8.68 7.96 4.85
CA ILE A 305 8.24 9.34 5.09
C ILE A 305 7.26 9.74 3.98
N PRO A 306 6.04 10.21 4.30
CA PRO A 306 5.11 10.72 3.29
C PRO A 306 5.78 11.83 2.48
N ALA A 307 5.76 11.73 1.14
CA ALA A 307 6.36 12.75 0.30
C ALA A 307 5.45 13.97 0.14
N ILE A 308 4.14 13.81 0.29
CA ILE A 308 3.17 14.91 0.26
C ILE A 308 3.14 15.56 1.65
N PRO A 309 3.33 16.89 1.75
CA PRO A 309 3.22 17.58 3.04
C PRO A 309 1.82 17.40 3.62
N GLU A 310 1.74 16.99 4.88
CA GLU A 310 0.49 17.10 5.63
C GLU A 310 0.14 18.58 5.74
N ILE A 311 -1.07 18.94 5.37
CA ILE A 311 -1.59 20.27 5.66
C ILE A 311 -2.06 20.20 7.11
N GLU A 312 -1.27 20.74 8.02
CA GLU A 312 -1.76 20.96 9.38
C GLU A 312 -3.07 21.75 9.27
N PRO A 313 -4.14 21.31 9.96
CA PRO A 313 -5.37 22.09 9.98
C PRO A 313 -5.00 23.46 10.50
N LYS A 314 -5.17 24.50 9.68
CA LYS A 314 -5.05 25.88 10.13
C LYS A 314 -5.96 26.02 11.33
N ILE A 315 -5.39 26.12 12.52
CA ILE A 315 -6.14 26.52 13.71
C ILE A 315 -6.69 27.89 13.34
N SER A 316 -8.00 27.94 13.05
CA SER A 316 -8.73 29.19 12.96
C SER A 316 -8.49 29.87 14.30
N GLU A 317 -7.69 30.93 14.33
CA GLU A 317 -7.70 31.89 15.42
C GLU A 317 -9.13 32.39 15.55
N LYS A 318 -9.94 31.74 16.40
CA LYS A 318 -11.20 32.31 16.82
C LYS A 318 -10.83 33.62 17.52
N PRO A 319 -11.42 34.76 17.13
CA PRO A 319 -11.22 36.00 17.86
C PRO A 319 -11.50 35.72 19.34
N GLN A 320 -10.53 35.97 20.21
CA GLN A 320 -10.77 35.95 21.64
C GLN A 320 -11.96 36.86 21.93
N PRO A 321 -13.01 36.39 22.64
CA PRO A 321 -14.09 37.27 23.06
C PRO A 321 -13.49 38.38 23.92
N GLN A 322 -13.64 39.63 23.48
CA GLN A 322 -13.36 40.76 24.34
C GLN A 322 -14.31 40.67 25.52
N LEU A 323 -13.75 40.50 26.72
CA LEU A 323 -14.54 40.49 27.95
C LEU A 323 -15.26 41.85 28.07
N PRO A 324 -16.59 41.90 28.24
CA PRO A 324 -17.29 43.16 28.39
C PRO A 324 -16.77 43.88 29.64
N GLU A 325 -16.51 45.17 29.47
CA GLU A 325 -16.06 46.09 30.51
C GLU A 325 -17.08 46.06 31.66
N ARG A 326 -16.63 45.66 32.87
CA ARG A 326 -17.50 45.63 34.06
C ARG A 326 -17.94 47.05 34.39
N THR A 327 -19.19 47.38 34.12
CA THR A 327 -19.85 48.54 34.72
C THR A 327 -19.89 48.37 36.23
N LYS A 328 -19.47 49.42 36.96
CA LYS A 328 -19.50 49.49 38.43
C LYS A 328 -20.94 49.25 38.95
N PRO A 329 -21.11 48.50 40.05
CA PRO A 329 -22.42 48.39 40.71
C PRO A 329 -22.85 49.76 41.27
N ALA A 330 -24.15 50.03 41.24
CA ALA A 330 -24.76 51.15 41.93
C ALA A 330 -24.66 50.98 43.47
N PRO A 331 -24.70 52.07 44.26
CA PRO A 331 -24.59 52.00 45.71
C PRO A 331 -25.85 51.37 46.32
N ASP A 332 -25.68 50.39 47.21
CA ASP A 332 -26.77 49.81 48.00
C ASP A 332 -27.39 50.88 48.91
N GLU A 333 -28.72 50.97 48.86
CA GLU A 333 -29.54 51.68 49.85
C GLU A 333 -29.47 50.93 51.18
N LEU A 334 -29.16 51.68 52.24
CA LEU A 334 -29.30 51.26 53.62
C LEU A 334 -30.79 51.13 53.94
N GLU A 335 -31.22 49.96 54.40
CA GLU A 335 -32.43 49.84 55.21
C GLU A 335 -32.07 49.25 56.58
N ASP A 336 -32.59 49.95 57.59
CA ASP A 336 -32.35 49.85 59.02
C ASP A 336 -33.07 48.67 59.69
N ASP A 337 -32.51 48.28 60.85
CA ASP A 337 -33.13 47.82 62.11
C ASP A 337 -34.24 46.74 62.13
N GLU A 338 -33.94 45.59 62.76
CA GLU A 338 -34.30 45.30 64.18
C GLU A 338 -33.55 44.07 64.73
#